data_AF-A0A7V9UWN2-F1
#
_entry.id   AF-A0A7V9UWN2-F1
#
_cell.length_a   1.000
_cell.length_b   1.000
_cell.length_c   1.000
_cell.angle_alpha   90.00
_cell.angle_beta   90.00
_cell.angle_gamma   90.00
#
_symmetry.space_group_name_H-M   'P 1'
#
loop_
_entity.id
_entity.type
_entity.pdbx_description
1 polymer ?
#
loop_
_entity_poly.entity_id
_entity_poly.type
_entity_poly.pdbx_seq_one_letter_code
_entity_poly.pdbx_strand_id
1 'polypeptide(L)'
;MFHKFKKIFLSALFVILLTSHQICLASDLKDLQQKLETISKNFKGKIGISLHHLKTDDRLDLLGNEKFPTGSTIKVAMLCAAMEKIEKGEL
;
A
#
# COMPACT_ATOMS: atom_id res chain seq x y z
N MET A 1 -23.02 45.08 12.26
CA MET A 1 -23.55 43.72 11.95
C MET A 1 -22.78 43.01 10.83
N PHE A 2 -22.41 43.69 9.74
CA PHE A 2 -21.72 43.13 8.57
C PHE A 2 -20.31 42.52 8.81
N HIS A 3 -19.57 43.00 9.82
CA HIS A 3 -18.23 42.49 10.12
C HIS A 3 -18.21 41.06 10.71
N LYS A 4 -19.26 40.64 11.41
CA LYS A 4 -19.36 39.27 11.95
C LYS A 4 -19.64 38.26 10.84
N PHE A 5 -20.49 38.62 9.87
CA PHE A 5 -20.78 37.79 8.69
C PHE A 5 -19.54 37.56 7.82
N LYS A 6 -18.73 38.61 7.61
CA LYS A 6 -17.50 38.50 6.81
C LYS A 6 -16.46 37.56 7.45
N LYS A 7 -16.38 37.52 8.79
CA LYS A 7 -15.49 36.61 9.54
C LYS A 7 -15.96 35.15 9.48
N ILE A 8 -17.28 34.91 9.58
CA ILE A 8 -17.86 33.56 9.45
C ILE A 8 -17.67 33.03 8.02
N PHE A 9 -17.81 33.90 7.01
CA PHE A 9 -17.57 33.53 5.62
C PHE A 9 -16.09 33.26 5.34
N LEU A 10 -15.17 34.05 5.92
CA LEU A 10 -13.73 33.83 5.82
C LEU A 10 -13.29 32.52 6.50
N SER A 11 -13.85 32.19 7.66
CA SER A 11 -13.51 30.95 8.36
C SER A 11 -14.04 29.72 7.62
N ALA A 12 -15.25 29.81 7.03
CA ALA A 12 -15.80 28.73 6.21
C ALA A 12 -14.96 28.49 4.95
N LEU A 13 -14.51 29.55 4.28
CA LEU A 13 -13.63 29.45 3.11
C LEU A 13 -12.26 28.83 3.46
N PHE A 14 -11.71 29.15 4.63
CA PHE A 14 -10.45 28.58 5.12
C PHE A 14 -10.57 27.08 5.45
N VAL A 15 -11.70 26.65 6.02
CA VAL A 15 -11.98 25.22 6.27
C VAL A 15 -12.13 24.44 4.95
N ILE A 16 -12.79 25.02 3.95
CA ILE A 16 -12.95 24.37 2.62
C ILE A 16 -11.59 24.23 1.92
N LEU A 17 -10.72 25.24 1.99
CA LEU A 17 -9.37 25.22 1.40
C LEU A 17 -8.42 24.19 2.05
N LEU A 18 -8.61 23.86 3.34
CA LEU A 18 -7.83 22.83 4.02
C LEU A 18 -8.22 21.41 3.61
N THR A 19 -9.47 21.19 3.19
CA THR A 19 -9.97 19.85 2.83
C THR A 19 -9.58 19.38 1.43
N SER A 20 -9.19 20.28 0.52
CA SER A 20 -8.86 19.94 -0.87
C SER A 20 -7.44 19.40 -1.08
N HIS A 21 -6.56 19.46 -0.06
CA HIS A 21 -5.16 19.02 -0.19
C HIS A 21 -4.94 17.50 -0.12
N GLN A 22 -5.96 16.69 0.19
CA GLN A 22 -5.80 15.25 0.46
C GLN A 22 -6.14 14.33 -0.73
N ILE A 23 -6.44 14.86 -1.92
CA ILE A 23 -7.12 14.07 -2.98
C ILE A 23 -6.17 13.44 -4.02
N CYS A 24 -4.87 13.73 -4.02
CA CYS A 24 -4.01 13.36 -5.16
C CYS A 24 -3.34 11.96 -5.11
N LEU A 25 -3.22 11.30 -3.96
CA LEU A 25 -2.50 10.01 -3.85
C LEU A 25 -3.38 8.77 -4.00
N ALA A 26 -4.68 8.88 -3.71
CA ALA A 26 -5.57 7.73 -3.64
C ALA A 26 -5.95 7.11 -5.00
N SER A 27 -5.71 7.81 -6.12
CA SER A 27 -6.12 7.34 -7.46
C SER A 27 -5.25 6.20 -8.00
N ASP A 28 -3.95 6.18 -7.68
CA ASP A 28 -3.02 5.20 -8.29
C ASP A 28 -3.20 3.79 -7.69
N LEU A 29 -3.36 3.69 -6.37
CA LEU A 29 -3.49 2.39 -5.70
C LEU A 29 -4.79 1.65 -6.09
N LYS A 30 -5.90 2.39 -6.22
CA LYS A 30 -7.19 1.82 -6.60
C LYS A 30 -7.17 1.32 -8.06
N ASP A 31 -6.57 2.10 -8.96
CA ASP A 31 -6.40 1.71 -10.35
C ASP A 31 -5.49 0.48 -10.48
N LEU A 32 -4.41 0.41 -9.70
CA LEU A 32 -3.54 -0.75 -9.61
C LEU A 32 -4.29 -1.98 -9.10
N GLN A 33 -5.07 -1.85 -8.02
CA GLN A 33 -5.88 -2.94 -7.49
C GLN A 33 -6.84 -3.50 -8.53
N GLN A 34 -7.57 -2.64 -9.23
CA GLN A 34 -8.52 -3.08 -10.25
C GLN A 34 -7.82 -3.83 -11.41
N LYS A 35 -6.64 -3.38 -11.83
CA LYS A 35 -5.83 -4.08 -12.84
C LYS A 35 -5.39 -5.46 -12.36
N LEU A 36 -4.87 -5.54 -11.13
CA LEU A 36 -4.41 -6.80 -10.54
C LEU A 36 -5.57 -7.80 -10.34
N GLU A 37 -6.73 -7.35 -9.88
CA GLU A 37 -7.95 -8.17 -9.78
C GLU A 37 -8.40 -8.68 -11.15
N THR A 38 -8.36 -7.83 -12.18
CA THR A 38 -8.74 -8.21 -13.55
C THR A 38 -7.81 -9.27 -14.12
N ILE A 39 -6.50 -9.13 -13.92
CA ILE A 39 -5.51 -10.16 -14.31
C ILE A 39 -5.76 -11.45 -13.54
N SER A 40 -6.01 -11.35 -12.24
CA SER A 40 -6.21 -12.50 -11.36
C SER A 40 -7.46 -13.32 -11.72
N LYS A 41 -8.56 -12.67 -12.11
CA LYS A 41 -9.80 -13.34 -12.53
C LYS A 41 -9.62 -14.24 -13.76
N ASN A 42 -8.72 -13.87 -14.67
CA ASN A 42 -8.48 -14.61 -15.91
C ASN A 42 -7.45 -15.75 -15.74
N PHE A 43 -6.81 -15.87 -14.57
CA PHE A 43 -5.81 -16.89 -14.31
C PHE A 43 -6.45 -18.23 -13.95
N LYS A 44 -6.01 -19.31 -14.62
CA LYS A 44 -6.43 -20.68 -14.31
C LYS A 44 -5.63 -21.23 -13.13
N GLY A 45 -6.02 -20.82 -11.93
CA GLY A 45 -5.37 -21.23 -10.68
C GLY A 45 -5.62 -20.22 -9.57
N LYS A 46 -4.72 -20.18 -8.59
CA LYS A 46 -4.78 -19.23 -7.46
C LYS A 46 -3.63 -18.24 -7.56
N ILE A 47 -3.92 -16.95 -7.47
CA ILE A 47 -2.93 -15.87 -7.38
C ILE A 47 -3.05 -15.22 -6.01
N GLY A 48 -1.91 -15.05 -5.34
CA GLY A 48 -1.77 -14.24 -4.13
C GLY A 48 -0.89 -13.03 -4.43
N ILE A 49 -1.26 -11.86 -3.90
CA ILE A 49 -0.53 -10.60 -4.05
C ILE A 49 -0.46 -9.92 -2.69
N SER A 50 0.74 -9.49 -2.29
CA SER A 50 0.95 -8.65 -1.13
C SER A 50 1.95 -7.56 -1.53
N LEU A 51 1.55 -6.30 -1.40
CA LEU A 51 2.35 -5.13 -1.74
C LEU A 51 2.34 -4.16 -0.57
N HIS A 52 3.52 -3.65 -0.23
CA HIS A 52 3.71 -2.61 0.77
C HIS A 52 4.60 -1.51 0.20
N HIS A 53 4.03 -0.34 -0.02
CA HIS A 53 4.76 0.82 -0.52
C HIS A 53 5.43 1.54 0.65
N LEU A 54 6.74 1.33 0.83
CA LEU A 54 7.49 1.76 2.03
C LEU A 54 7.48 3.27 2.29
N LYS A 55 7.30 4.12 1.27
CA LYS A 55 7.32 5.58 1.44
C LYS A 55 5.99 6.16 1.90
N THR A 56 4.87 5.56 1.49
CA THR A 56 3.51 6.04 1.81
C THR A 56 2.79 5.16 2.81
N ASP A 57 3.36 3.99 3.13
CA ASP A 57 2.75 2.92 3.92
C ASP A 57 1.49 2.31 3.30
N ASP A 58 1.18 2.63 2.04
CA ASP A 58 0.07 2.03 1.30
C ASP A 58 0.27 0.52 1.16
N ARG A 59 -0.83 -0.22 1.32
CA ARG A 59 -0.84 -1.68 1.21
C ARG A 59 -1.91 -2.15 0.24
N LEU A 60 -1.61 -3.22 -0.46
CA LEU A 60 -2.55 -3.95 -1.31
C LEU A 60 -2.39 -5.44 -1.01
N ASP A 61 -3.50 -6.09 -0.73
CA ASP A 61 -3.55 -7.51 -0.42
C ASP A 61 -4.64 -8.20 -1.24
N LEU A 62 -4.26 -9.29 -1.92
CA LEU A 62 -5.16 -10.24 -2.54
C LEU A 62 -4.70 -11.63 -2.10
N LEU A 63 -5.39 -12.24 -1.14
CA LEU A 63 -5.00 -13.54 -0.57
C LEU A 63 -3.56 -13.55 0.00
N GLY A 64 -3.05 -12.42 0.49
CA GLY A 64 -1.66 -12.30 0.95
C GLY A 64 -1.35 -13.06 2.24
N ASN A 65 -2.38 -13.44 3.00
CA ASN A 65 -2.26 -14.31 4.18
C ASN A 65 -2.44 -15.81 3.88
N GLU A 66 -2.70 -16.17 2.62
CA GLU A 66 -2.85 -17.57 2.21
C GLU A 66 -1.51 -18.24 1.93
N LYS A 67 -1.45 -19.56 2.14
CA LYS A 67 -0.22 -20.34 1.90
C LYS A 67 -0.10 -20.70 0.42
N PHE A 68 1.06 -20.39 -0.16
CA PHE A 68 1.44 -20.79 -1.52
C PHE A 68 2.73 -21.62 -1.48
N PRO A 69 2.93 -22.57 -2.42
CA PRO A 69 4.22 -23.23 -2.58
C PRO A 69 5.30 -22.18 -2.89
N THR A 70 6.36 -22.14 -2.10
CA THR A 70 7.45 -21.16 -2.28
C THR A 70 8.27 -21.44 -3.54
N GLY A 71 8.34 -22.69 -3.99
CA GLY A 71 9.25 -23.09 -5.07
C GLY A 71 10.67 -22.61 -4.74
N SER A 72 11.31 -21.91 -5.67
CA SER A 72 12.67 -21.39 -5.47
C SER A 72 12.77 -20.09 -4.66
N THR A 73 11.65 -19.43 -4.29
CA THR A 73 11.71 -18.19 -3.49
C THR A 73 12.19 -18.43 -2.07
N ILE A 74 12.06 -19.66 -1.55
CA ILE A 74 12.58 -20.06 -0.23
C ILE A 74 14.08 -19.78 -0.07
N LYS A 75 14.85 -19.80 -1.17
CA LYS A 75 16.29 -19.58 -1.15
C LYS A 75 16.65 -18.19 -0.63
N VAL A 76 15.77 -17.19 -0.78
CA VAL A 76 15.98 -15.86 -0.20
C VAL A 76 15.99 -15.94 1.33
N ALA A 77 14.98 -16.58 1.93
CA ALA A 77 14.91 -16.76 3.38
C ALA A 77 16.08 -17.60 3.90
N MET A 78 16.46 -18.67 3.18
CA MET A 78 17.62 -19.48 3.53
C MET A 78 18.93 -18.68 3.48
N LEU A 79 19.10 -17.83 2.46
CA LEU A 79 20.26 -16.95 2.34
C LEU A 79 20.31 -15.96 3.50
N CYS A 80 19.20 -15.31 3.84
CA CYS A 80 19.15 -14.40 4.99
C CYS A 80 19.59 -15.11 6.29
N ALA A 81 19.08 -16.32 6.53
CA ALA A 81 19.48 -17.11 7.70
C ALA A 81 20.96 -17.53 7.66
N ALA A 82 21.50 -17.86 6.48
CA ALA A 82 22.92 -18.19 6.32
C ALA A 82 23.81 -16.96 6.58
N MET A 83 23.43 -15.79 6.06
CA MET A 83 24.16 -14.54 6.30
C MET A 83 24.18 -14.18 7.78
N GLU A 84 23.06 -14.34 8.49
CA GLU A 84 23.00 -14.13 9.95
C GLU A 84 23.96 -15.07 10.71
N LYS A 85 24.07 -16.34 10.28
CA LYS A 85 25.03 -17.28 10.87
C LYS A 85 26.48 -16.91 10.59
N ILE A 86 26.78 -16.45 9.37
CA ILE A 86 28.12 -15.97 9.00
C ILE A 86 28.51 -14.77 9.86
N GLU A 87 27.61 -13.81 10.05
CA GLU A 87 27.85 -12.64 10.92
C GLU A 87 28.13 -13.04 12.38
N LYS A 88 27.56 -14.15 12.85
CA LYS A 88 27.81 -14.72 14.18
C LYS A 88 29.03 -15.64 14.25
N GLY A 89 29.67 -15.96 13.14
CA GLY A 89 30.78 -16.93 13.07
C GLY A 89 30.35 -18.38 13.28
N GLU A 90 29.08 -18.70 12.99
CA GLU A 90 28.47 -20.03 13.16
C GLU A 90 28.46 -20.88 11.87
N LEU A 91 28.93 -20.30 10.75
CA LEU A 91 29.05 -20.92 9.43
C LEU A 91 30.35 -20.50 8.74
#